data_AF-A0A1X7UKG8-F1
#
_entry.id   AF-A0A1X7UKG8-F1
#
_cell.length_a   1.000
_cell.length_b   1.000
_cell.length_c   1.000
_cell.angle_alpha   90.00
_cell.angle_beta   90.00
_cell.angle_gamma   90.00
#
_symmetry.space_group_name_H-M   'P 1'
#
loop_
_entity.id
_entity.type
_entity.pdbx_description
1 polymer ?
#
loop_
_entity_poly.entity_id
_entity_poly.type
_entity_poly.pdbx_seq_one_letter_code
_entity_poly.pdbx_strand_id
1 'polypeptide(L)'
;MVEIVHHPDVVTGYKSTLPTPLCSYKEDKETTMLRVVHIASSKTIGPSLNDCLVAGCNIKKQIFDILVTFRAYPVAFATDIEKAL
;
A
#
# COMPACT_ATOMS: atom_id res chain seq x y z
N MET A 1 -2.28 3.54 -12.90
CA MET A 1 -2.65 3.23 -14.29
C MET A 1 -2.94 1.74 -14.35
N VAL A 2 -4.22 1.35 -14.40
CA VAL A 2 -4.63 -0.05 -14.52
C VAL A 2 -4.92 -0.29 -15.99
N GLU A 3 -4.14 -1.15 -16.62
CA GLU A 3 -4.32 -1.51 -18.02
C GLU A 3 -5.28 -2.70 -18.11
N ILE A 4 -6.35 -2.57 -18.91
CA ILE A 4 -7.30 -3.66 -19.17
C ILE A 4 -6.79 -4.42 -20.39
N VAL A 5 -6.25 -5.62 -20.17
CA VAL A 5 -5.85 -6.55 -21.23
C VAL A 5 -7.11 -7.23 -21.77
N HIS A 6 -7.40 -6.98 -23.06
CA HIS A 6 -8.51 -7.57 -23.80
C HIS A 6 -8.08 -8.94 -24.36
N HIS A 7 -8.43 -10.04 -23.69
CA HIS A 7 -8.63 -11.35 -24.33
C HIS A 7 -9.81 -12.08 -23.65
N PRO A 8 -10.75 -12.65 -24.43
CA PRO A 8 -11.94 -13.31 -23.90
C PRO A 8 -11.60 -14.74 -23.46
N ASP A 9 -12.48 -15.34 -22.66
CA ASP A 9 -12.50 -16.77 -22.32
C ASP A 9 -11.60 -17.22 -21.16
N VAL A 10 -11.92 -16.78 -19.94
CA VAL A 10 -12.29 -17.63 -18.78
C VAL A 10 -12.90 -16.70 -17.73
N VAL A 11 -14.22 -16.73 -17.58
CA VAL A 11 -14.89 -16.13 -16.41
C VAL A 11 -14.64 -17.05 -15.22
N THR A 12 -13.54 -16.85 -14.53
CA THR A 12 -13.43 -17.18 -13.10
C THR A 12 -13.04 -15.91 -12.39
N GLY A 13 -13.89 -14.89 -12.56
CA GLY A 13 -13.78 -13.65 -11.81
C GLY A 13 -14.05 -13.95 -10.35
N TYR A 14 -13.00 -14.25 -9.57
CA TYR A 14 -13.07 -14.13 -8.13
C TYR A 14 -13.40 -12.66 -7.86
N LYS A 15 -14.67 -12.39 -7.57
CA LYS A 15 -15.14 -11.06 -7.20
C LYS A 15 -14.55 -10.75 -5.82
N SER A 16 -13.32 -10.25 -5.78
CA SER A 16 -12.65 -9.86 -4.54
C SER A 16 -13.23 -8.52 -4.09
N THR A 17 -14.31 -8.57 -3.33
CA THR A 17 -14.86 -7.38 -2.66
C THR A 17 -13.85 -6.89 -1.62
N LEU A 18 -13.62 -5.56 -1.54
CA LEU A 18 -12.80 -5.00 -0.48
C LEU A 18 -13.41 -5.40 0.88
N PRO A 19 -12.62 -5.98 1.79
CA PRO A 19 -13.10 -6.40 3.09
C PRO A 19 -13.59 -5.22 3.92
N THR A 20 -14.52 -5.50 4.84
CA THR A 20 -15.22 -4.49 5.65
C THR A 20 -14.25 -3.48 6.25
N PRO A 21 -14.47 -2.17 6.05
CA PRO A 21 -13.61 -1.15 6.61
C PRO A 21 -13.66 -1.18 8.14
N LEU A 22 -12.50 -1.20 8.78
CA LEU A 22 -12.37 -0.92 10.21
C LEU A 22 -12.08 0.57 10.41
N CYS A 23 -12.64 1.14 11.47
CA CYS A 23 -12.33 2.50 11.89
C CYS A 23 -11.38 2.49 13.09
N SER A 24 -10.34 3.31 13.03
CA SER A 24 -9.47 3.59 14.18
C SER A 24 -9.51 5.08 14.48
N TYR A 25 -9.77 5.42 15.74
CA TYR A 25 -9.75 6.79 16.23
C TYR A 25 -8.39 7.11 16.84
N LYS A 26 -7.81 8.25 16.47
CA LYS A 26 -6.57 8.78 17.02
C LYS A 26 -6.85 10.17 17.59
N GLU A 27 -6.89 10.25 18.91
CA GLU A 27 -7.20 11.49 19.64
C GLU A 27 -6.15 12.58 19.40
N ASP A 28 -4.89 12.20 19.17
CA ASP A 28 -3.75 13.13 19.06
C ASP A 28 -3.56 13.80 17.67
N LYS A 29 -4.55 13.73 16.77
CA LYS A 29 -4.44 14.33 15.41
C LYS A 29 -5.47 15.42 15.16
N GLU A 30 -5.00 16.66 14.99
CA GLU A 30 -5.85 17.84 14.75
C GLU A 30 -6.65 17.77 13.44
N THR A 31 -6.14 17.11 12.40
CA THR A 31 -6.73 17.17 11.05
C THR A 31 -7.32 15.85 10.54
N THR A 32 -7.14 14.72 11.23
CA THR A 32 -7.77 13.44 10.88
C THR A 32 -7.85 12.50 12.08
N MET A 33 -8.83 12.76 12.95
CA MET A 33 -9.05 11.96 14.17
C MET A 33 -9.60 10.57 13.86
N LEU A 34 -10.32 10.37 12.75
CA LEU A 34 -10.85 9.07 12.32
C LEU A 34 -10.14 8.56 11.07
N ARG A 35 -9.64 7.31 11.09
CA ARG A 35 -9.07 6.63 9.92
C ARG A 35 -9.87 5.39 9.56
N VAL A 36 -10.16 5.24 8.28
CA VAL A 36 -10.78 4.05 7.70
C VAL A 36 -9.69 3.15 7.12
N VAL A 37 -9.60 1.90 7.57
CA VAL A 37 -8.60 0.92 7.17
C VAL A 37 -9.27 -0.30 6.56
N HIS A 38 -8.90 -0.65 5.33
CA HIS A 38 -9.32 -1.89 4.69
C HIS A 38 -8.31 -3.00 5.00
N ILE A 39 -8.76 -4.10 5.61
CA ILE A 39 -7.88 -5.23 5.95
C ILE A 39 -7.71 -6.14 4.74
N ALA A 40 -6.76 -5.83 3.86
CA ALA A 40 -6.47 -6.63 2.67
C ALA A 40 -6.06 -8.09 2.93
N SER A 41 -5.72 -8.44 4.18
CA SER A 41 -5.39 -9.81 4.60
C SER A 41 -6.59 -10.65 5.05
N SER A 42 -7.79 -10.07 5.14
CA SER A 42 -8.98 -10.79 5.59
C SER A 42 -9.34 -11.92 4.61
N LYS A 43 -9.58 -13.12 5.16
CA LYS A 43 -9.97 -14.33 4.42
C LYS A 43 -11.36 -14.72 4.90
N THR A 44 -12.39 -14.39 4.12
CA THR A 44 -13.78 -14.81 4.43
C THR A 44 -14.12 -16.09 3.66
N ILE A 45 -13.99 -16.08 2.34
CA ILE A 45 -14.15 -17.25 1.47
C ILE A 45 -13.15 -17.11 0.31
N GLY A 46 -12.11 -17.94 0.30
CA GLY A 46 -11.05 -17.89 -0.73
C GLY A 46 -9.80 -17.07 -0.33
N PRO A 47 -8.87 -16.84 -1.28
CA PRO A 47 -7.62 -16.12 -1.04
C PRO A 47 -7.87 -14.66 -0.63
N SER A 48 -7.00 -14.11 0.22
CA SER A 48 -7.06 -12.69 0.58
C SER A 48 -6.63 -11.81 -0.58
N LEU A 49 -6.94 -10.50 -0.53
CA LEU A 49 -6.48 -9.56 -1.56
C LEU A 49 -4.95 -9.60 -1.69
N ASN A 50 -4.23 -9.71 -0.57
CA ASN A 50 -2.76 -9.84 -0.58
C ASN A 50 -2.27 -11.09 -1.32
N ASP A 51 -3.00 -12.20 -1.27
CA ASP A 51 -2.63 -13.45 -1.94
C ASP A 51 -2.86 -13.37 -3.47
N CYS A 52 -3.75 -12.47 -3.90
CA CYS A 52 -4.08 -12.27 -5.32
C CYS A 52 -3.18 -11.22 -6.00
N LEU A 53 -2.40 -10.44 -5.25
CA LEU A 53 -1.51 -9.42 -5.79
C LEU A 53 -0.16 -10.03 -6.19
N VAL A 54 0.25 -9.77 -7.44
CA VAL A 54 1.61 -10.10 -7.89
C VAL A 54 2.58 -9.12 -7.23
N ALA A 55 3.58 -9.64 -6.53
CA ALA A 55 4.63 -8.81 -5.96
C ALA A 55 5.41 -8.10 -7.08
N GLY A 56 5.43 -6.77 -7.05
CA GLY A 56 6.23 -5.98 -7.97
C GLY A 56 7.73 -6.04 -7.67
N CYS A 57 8.54 -5.59 -8.63
CA CYS A 57 9.98 -5.45 -8.42
C CYS A 57 10.27 -4.51 -7.23
N ASN A 58 11.19 -4.88 -6.36
CA ASN A 58 11.57 -4.06 -5.22
C ASN A 58 12.47 -2.90 -5.67
N ILE A 59 11.85 -1.76 -5.98
CA ILE A 59 12.53 -0.53 -6.39
C ILE A 59 13.07 0.30 -5.20
N LYS A 60 12.90 -0.16 -3.96
CA LYS A 60 13.31 0.58 -2.76
C LYS A 60 14.80 0.38 -2.52
N LYS A 61 15.54 1.48 -2.37
CA LYS A 61 16.93 1.44 -1.85
C LYS A 61 16.92 0.88 -0.43
N GLN A 62 17.97 0.15 -0.06
CA GLN A 62 18.12 -0.29 1.33
C GLN A 62 18.21 0.93 2.24
N ILE A 63 17.51 0.89 3.37
CA ILE A 63 17.52 2.01 4.32
C ILE A 63 18.94 2.31 4.80
N PHE A 64 19.77 1.28 4.96
CA PHE A 64 21.16 1.42 5.33
C PHE A 64 21.94 2.29 4.35
N ASP A 65 21.79 2.05 3.04
CA ASP A 65 22.46 2.83 1.99
C ASP A 65 22.03 4.30 2.02
N ILE A 66 20.74 4.56 2.29
CA ILE A 66 20.20 5.91 2.45
C ILE A 66 20.87 6.60 3.65
N LEU A 67 20.94 5.93 4.80
CA LEU A 67 21.53 6.49 6.03
C LEU A 67 23.04 6.76 5.88
N VAL A 68 23.78 5.86 5.23
CA VAL A 68 25.20 6.06 4.94
C VAL A 68 25.41 7.28 4.04
N THR A 69 24.57 7.43 3.00
CA THR A 69 24.62 8.59 2.10
C THR A 69 24.35 9.88 2.88
N PHE A 70 23.32 9.93 3.71
CA PHE A 70 22.99 11.10 4.52
C PHE A 70 24.13 11.49 5.48
N ARG A 71 24.86 10.51 6.01
CA ARG A 71 26.00 10.74 6.92
C ARG A 71 27.27 11.19 6.19
N ALA A 72 27.42 10.87 4.91
CA ALA A 72 28.58 11.28 4.11
C ALA A 72 28.55 12.77 3.72
N TYR A 73 27.38 13.41 3.73
CA TYR A 73 27.22 14.82 3.37
C TYR A 73 26.96 15.68 4.61
N PRO A 74 27.50 16.92 4.67
CA PRO A 74 27.31 17.83 5.80
C PRO A 74 25.88 18.37 5.92
N VAL A 75 25.09 18.31 4.84
CA VAL A 75 23.71 18.79 4.79
C VAL A 75 22.86 17.77 4.03
N ALA A 76 21.68 17.46 4.57
CA ALA A 76 20.69 16.61 3.93
C ALA A 76 19.30 17.23 4.04
N PHE A 77 18.49 17.08 2.99
CA PHE A 77 17.10 17.54 2.96
C PHE A 77 16.17 16.35 3.23
N ALA A 78 15.21 16.56 4.13
CA ALA A 78 14.14 15.62 4.43
C ALA A 78 12.81 16.38 4.36
N THR A 79 11.80 15.75 3.74
CA THR A 79 10.45 16.29 3.65
C THR A 79 9.45 15.15 3.66
N ASP A 80 8.30 15.38 4.27
CA ASP A 80 7.21 14.41 4.30
C ASP A 80 6.43 14.47 2.98
N ILE A 81 6.26 13.32 2.32
CA ILE A 81 5.45 13.19 1.12
C ILE A 81 4.06 12.70 1.54
N GLU A 82 3.05 13.56 1.45
CA GLU A 82 1.68 13.20 1.85
C GLU A 82 0.97 12.31 0.81
N LYS A 83 1.25 12.50 -0.47
CA LYS A 83 0.68 11.72 -1.58
C LYS A 83 1.74 11.44 -2.62
N ALA A 84 1.90 10.16 -2.97
CA ALA A 84 2.66 9.74 -4.13
C ALA A 84 1.70 9.57 -5.32
N LEU A 85 2.15 9.99 -6.50
CA LEU A 85 1.43 9.80 -7.78
C LEU A 85 1.49 8.34 -8.25
#